data_AF-A0A0A8YDY2-F1
#
_entry.id   AF-A0A0A8YDY2-F1
#
_cell.length_a   1.000
_cell.length_b   1.000
_cell.length_c   1.000
_cell.angle_alpha   90.00
_cell.angle_beta   90.00
_cell.angle_gamma   90.00
#
_symmetry.space_group_name_H-M   'P 1'
#
loop_
_entity.id
_entity.type
_entity.pdbx_description
1 polymer ?
#
loop_
_entity_poly.entity_id
_entity_poly.type
_entity_poly.pdbx_seq_one_letter_code
_entity_poly.pdbx_strand_id
1 'polypeptide(L)'
;MDENGDFKDILRSNVDALLSLYEAAHLGKCDEELLSRAIVFTTDSMSSLENGGQVRKPVHQKVKHALSSPMQRRMKRLEAKFYISMYENDVESNKVILELAKLDFHILQQMHREEVKSMSL
;
A
#
# COMPACT_ATOMS: atom_id res chain seq x y z
N MET A 1 4.46 -3.81 -22.26
CA MET A 1 3.84 -2.95 -23.27
C MET A 1 3.19 -3.78 -24.33
N ASP A 2 2.15 -3.27 -24.97
CA ASP A 2 1.67 -3.76 -26.26
C ASP A 2 2.58 -3.25 -27.40
N GLU A 3 2.15 -3.47 -28.64
CA GLU A 3 2.89 -3.08 -29.85
C GLU A 3 2.98 -1.55 -30.04
N ASN A 4 2.09 -0.79 -29.39
CA ASN A 4 2.03 0.68 -29.46
C ASN A 4 2.87 1.35 -28.37
N GLY A 5 3.44 0.58 -27.42
CA GLY A 5 4.18 1.13 -26.29
C GLY A 5 3.29 1.51 -25.08
N ASP A 6 2.04 1.04 -25.06
CA ASP A 6 1.08 1.26 -23.99
C ASP A 6 1.02 0.09 -23.01
N PHE A 7 0.51 0.36 -21.81
CA PHE A 7 0.32 -0.67 -20.80
C PHE A 7 -0.75 -1.66 -21.27
N LYS A 8 -0.41 -2.95 -21.24
CA LYS A 8 -1.30 -4.01 -21.74
C LYS A 8 -2.61 -4.03 -20.97
N ASP A 9 -3.74 -4.06 -21.67
CA ASP A 9 -5.07 -4.06 -21.04
C ASP A 9 -5.32 -5.24 -20.09
N ILE A 10 -4.70 -6.39 -20.32
CA ILE A 10 -4.75 -7.54 -19.40
C ILE A 10 -4.35 -7.16 -17.96
N LEU A 11 -3.47 -6.17 -17.78
CA LEU A 11 -3.04 -5.70 -16.46
C LEU A 11 -4.16 -5.04 -15.66
N ARG A 12 -5.20 -4.49 -16.32
CA ARG A 12 -6.32 -3.80 -15.65
C ARG A 12 -7.11 -4.73 -14.72
N SER A 13 -7.03 -6.04 -14.94
CA SER A 13 -7.69 -7.05 -14.11
C SER A 13 -6.83 -7.59 -12.96
N ASN A 14 -5.51 -7.30 -12.96
CA ASN A 14 -4.57 -7.81 -11.97
C ASN A 14 -4.26 -6.76 -10.91
N VAL A 15 -5.01 -6.78 -9.81
CA VAL A 15 -4.91 -5.77 -8.75
C VAL A 15 -3.53 -5.71 -8.10
N ASP A 16 -2.90 -6.87 -7.86
CA ASP A 16 -1.57 -6.91 -7.23
C ASP A 16 -0.50 -6.31 -8.13
N ALA A 17 -0.59 -6.55 -9.45
CA ALA A 17 0.30 -5.93 -10.43
C ALA A 17 0.09 -4.41 -10.52
N LEU A 18 -1.17 -3.95 -10.49
CA LEU A 18 -1.51 -2.53 -10.48
C LEU A 18 -0.97 -1.82 -9.24
N LEU A 19 -1.18 -2.39 -8.05
CA LEU A 19 -0.65 -1.86 -6.79
C LEU A 19 0.88 -1.78 -6.80
N SER A 20 1.53 -2.86 -7.25
CA SER A 20 3.00 -2.92 -7.31
C SER A 20 3.57 -1.87 -8.28
N LEU A 21 2.97 -1.74 -9.46
CA LEU A 21 3.39 -0.75 -10.44
C LEU A 21 3.12 0.68 -9.97
N TYR A 22 1.98 0.94 -9.34
CA TYR A 22 1.64 2.24 -8.76
C TYR A 22 2.69 2.67 -7.74
N GLU A 23 2.97 1.82 -6.74
CA GLU A 23 3.93 2.12 -5.67
C GLU A 23 5.36 2.28 -6.22
N ALA A 24 5.76 1.47 -7.20
CA ALA A 24 7.06 1.59 -7.86
C ALA A 24 7.17 2.87 -8.70
N ALA A 25 6.13 3.25 -9.43
CA ALA A 25 6.14 4.45 -10.26
C ALA A 25 6.23 5.73 -9.42
N HIS A 26 5.69 5.72 -8.20
CA HIS A 26 5.83 6.81 -7.23
C HIS A 26 7.24 6.99 -6.65
N LEU A 27 8.18 6.08 -6.94
CA LEU A 27 9.62 6.27 -6.66
C LEU A 27 10.35 7.05 -7.76
N GLY A 28 9.70 7.30 -8.89
CA GLY A 28 10.27 7.98 -10.04
C GLY A 28 10.59 9.45 -9.80
N LYS A 29 11.47 9.99 -10.65
CA LYS A 29 11.80 11.42 -10.74
C LYS A 29 10.85 12.15 -11.67
N CYS A 30 10.81 13.48 -11.56
CA CYS A 30 9.88 14.33 -12.32
C CYS A 30 10.01 14.25 -13.85
N ASP A 31 11.15 13.79 -14.37
CA ASP A 31 11.47 13.67 -15.80
C ASP A 31 11.15 12.30 -16.41
N GLU A 32 10.66 11.34 -15.60
CA GLU A 32 10.36 9.98 -16.06
C GLU A 32 8.91 9.87 -16.58
N GLU A 33 8.70 10.23 -17.85
CA GLU A 33 7.38 10.22 -18.50
C GLU A 33 6.69 8.85 -18.42
N LEU A 34 7.44 7.76 -18.59
CA LEU A 34 6.92 6.41 -18.49
C LEU A 34 6.30 6.12 -17.11
N LEU A 35 6.96 6.55 -16.04
CA LEU A 35 6.45 6.36 -14.67
C LEU A 35 5.25 7.28 -14.39
N SER A 36 5.26 8.49 -14.95
CA SER A 36 4.09 9.38 -14.91
C SER A 36 2.87 8.74 -15.59
N ARG A 37 3.05 8.15 -16.78
CA ARG A 37 1.98 7.38 -17.45
C ARG A 37 1.55 6.15 -16.65
N ALA A 38 2.48 5.47 -15.98
CA ALA A 38 2.18 4.32 -15.12
C ALA A 38 1.27 4.71 -13.94
N ILE A 39 1.53 5.86 -13.30
CA ILE A 39 0.69 6.38 -12.21
C ILE A 39 -0.74 6.62 -12.71
N VAL A 40 -0.90 7.29 -13.85
CA VAL A 40 -2.23 7.55 -14.45
C VAL A 40 -2.94 6.23 -14.77
N PHE A 41 -2.28 5.33 -15.51
CA PHE A 41 -2.84 4.04 -15.90
C PHE A 41 -3.31 3.20 -14.70
N THR A 42 -2.48 3.11 -13.66
CA THR A 42 -2.78 2.31 -12.47
C THR A 42 -3.88 2.95 -11.63
N THR A 43 -3.88 4.28 -11.48
CA THR A 43 -4.93 5.03 -10.76
C THR A 43 -6.30 4.85 -11.41
N ASP A 44 -6.38 5.00 -12.73
CA ASP A 44 -7.64 4.85 -13.48
C ASP A 44 -8.19 3.42 -13.40
N SER A 45 -7.28 2.44 -13.53
CA SER A 45 -7.65 1.02 -13.48
C SER A 45 -8.13 0.62 -12.09
N MET A 46 -7.42 1.02 -11.03
CA MET A 46 -7.80 0.74 -9.65
C MET A 46 -9.09 1.44 -9.23
N SER A 47 -9.30 2.69 -9.66
CA SER A 47 -10.56 3.42 -9.40
C SER A 47 -11.76 2.75 -10.07
N SER A 48 -11.58 2.24 -11.29
CA SER A 48 -12.61 1.49 -12.00
C SER A 48 -12.94 0.17 -11.30
N LEU A 49 -11.93 -0.55 -10.81
CA LEU A 49 -12.10 -1.77 -10.02
C LEU A 49 -12.81 -1.53 -8.69
N GLU A 50 -12.50 -0.42 -8.01
CA GLU A 50 -13.14 -0.03 -6.74
C GLU A 50 -14.65 0.20 -6.93
N ASN A 51 -15.03 0.92 -8.00
CA ASN A 51 -16.42 1.24 -8.31
C ASN A 51 -17.22 0.03 -8.84
N GLY A 52 -16.55 -0.93 -9.48
CA GLY A 52 -17.20 -2.11 -10.05
C GLY A 52 -17.60 -3.19 -9.03
N GLY A 53 -17.18 -3.08 -7.77
CA GLY A 53 -17.52 -4.05 -6.71
C GLY A 53 -16.88 -5.44 -6.87
N GLN A 54 -15.91 -5.58 -7.77
CA GLN A 54 -15.31 -6.87 -8.17
C GLN A 54 -14.11 -7.31 -7.31
N VAL A 55 -13.80 -6.58 -6.25
CA VAL A 55 -12.57 -6.78 -5.46
C VAL A 55 -12.87 -7.33 -4.07
N ARG A 56 -12.15 -8.38 -3.66
CA ARG A 56 -12.26 -8.97 -2.30
C ARG A 56 -11.95 -7.90 -1.24
N LYS A 57 -12.64 -7.95 -0.08
CA LYS A 57 -12.52 -6.95 1.00
C LYS A 57 -11.07 -6.58 1.38
N PRO A 58 -10.13 -7.53 1.61
CA PRO A 58 -8.75 -7.16 1.98
C PRO A 58 -8.04 -6.41 0.85
N VAL A 59 -8.24 -6.84 -0.40
CA VAL A 59 -7.63 -6.20 -1.57
C VAL A 59 -8.23 -4.81 -1.80
N HIS A 60 -9.53 -4.65 -1.58
CA HIS A 60 -10.22 -3.36 -1.67
C HIS A 60 -9.65 -2.34 -0.67
N GLN A 61 -9.35 -2.76 0.57
CA GLN A 61 -8.71 -1.88 1.55
C GLN A 61 -7.30 -1.44 1.09
N LYS A 62 -6.50 -2.32 0.49
CA LYS A 62 -5.18 -1.97 -0.06
C LYS A 62 -5.29 -0.96 -1.20
N VAL A 63 -6.23 -1.18 -2.12
CA VAL A 63 -6.51 -0.27 -3.25
C VAL A 63 -6.88 1.12 -2.74
N LYS A 64 -7.86 1.21 -1.84
CA LYS A 64 -8.29 2.48 -1.25
C LYS A 64 -7.17 3.19 -0.50
N HIS A 65 -6.35 2.44 0.24
CA HIS A 65 -5.21 2.99 0.97
C HIS A 65 -4.13 3.53 0.01
N ALA A 66 -3.81 2.80 -1.07
CA ALA A 66 -2.88 3.24 -2.10
C ALA A 66 -3.35 4.50 -2.83
N LEU A 67 -4.62 4.54 -3.26
CA LEU A 67 -5.22 5.70 -3.94
C LEU A 67 -5.26 6.96 -3.06
N SER A 68 -5.30 6.81 -1.73
CA SER A 68 -5.25 7.96 -0.82
C SER A 68 -3.89 8.66 -0.79
N SER A 69 -2.80 7.89 -0.87
CA SER A 69 -1.41 8.37 -0.89
C SER A 69 -0.50 7.18 -1.14
N PRO A 70 0.57 7.27 -1.96
CA PRO A 70 1.51 6.17 -2.15
C PRO A 70 2.34 5.88 -0.88
N MET A 71 2.75 4.63 -0.68
CA MET A 71 3.46 4.11 0.49
C MET A 71 4.65 4.99 0.90
N GLN A 72 5.40 5.50 -0.06
CA GLN A 72 6.59 6.30 0.26
C GLN A 72 6.30 7.68 0.85
N ARG A 73 5.07 8.16 0.71
CA ARG A 73 4.62 9.41 1.33
C ARG A 73 3.91 9.16 2.66
N ARG A 74 3.68 7.90 3.04
CA ARG A 74 2.96 7.53 4.26
C ARG A 74 3.95 7.33 5.42
N MET A 75 3.50 7.66 6.63
CA MET A 75 4.32 7.48 7.83
C MET A 75 4.50 5.98 8.10
N LYS A 76 5.74 5.49 8.05
CA LYS A 76 6.10 4.07 8.24
C LYS A 76 5.44 3.44 9.46
N ARG A 77 5.28 4.20 10.55
CA ARG A 77 4.67 3.68 11.77
C ARG A 77 3.16 3.45 11.66
N LEU A 78 2.45 4.32 10.94
CA LEU A 78 1.03 4.14 10.64
C LEU A 78 0.85 3.00 9.64
N GLU A 79 1.75 2.89 8.65
CA GLU A 79 1.79 1.76 7.71
C GLU A 79 1.95 0.43 8.44
N ALA A 80 2.90 0.32 9.37
CA ALA A 80 3.11 -0.90 10.14
C ALA A 80 1.84 -1.32 10.88
N LYS A 81 1.13 -0.37 11.53
CA LYS A 81 -0.15 -0.64 12.20
C LYS A 81 -1.22 -1.14 11.24
N PHE A 82 -1.35 -0.49 10.08
CA PHE A 82 -2.30 -0.89 9.04
C PHE A 82 -2.01 -2.31 8.53
N TYR A 83 -0.76 -2.58 8.18
CA TYR A 83 -0.34 -3.88 7.66
C TYR A 83 -0.42 -5.00 8.69
N ILE A 84 -0.12 -4.76 9.97
CA ILE A 84 -0.31 -5.76 11.04
C ILE A 84 -1.77 -6.19 11.10
N SER A 85 -2.71 -5.24 11.08
CA SER A 85 -4.16 -5.52 11.08
C SER A 85 -4.59 -6.31 9.85
N MET A 86 -4.09 -5.94 8.67
CA MET A 86 -4.37 -6.67 7.44
C MET A 86 -3.81 -8.09 7.45
N TYR A 87 -2.55 -8.25 7.86
CA TYR A 87 -1.83 -9.52 7.88
C TYR A 87 -2.41 -10.49 8.91
N GLU A 88 -2.94 -9.98 10.03
CA GLU A 88 -3.66 -10.80 11.01
C GLU A 88 -4.92 -11.47 10.43
N ASN A 89 -5.58 -10.83 9.46
CA ASN A 89 -6.77 -11.38 8.80
C ASN A 89 -6.44 -12.23 7.55
N ASP A 90 -5.15 -12.40 7.23
CA ASP A 90 -4.70 -13.18 6.08
C ASP A 90 -4.60 -14.67 6.45
N VAL A 91 -5.20 -15.53 5.63
CA VAL A 91 -5.22 -16.99 5.80
C VAL A 91 -3.81 -17.57 5.67
N GLU A 92 -2.96 -16.94 4.85
CA GLU A 92 -1.58 -17.37 4.60
C GLU A 92 -0.58 -16.70 5.55
N SER A 93 -1.05 -16.06 6.63
CA SER A 93 -0.20 -15.34 7.55
C SER A 93 0.74 -16.26 8.34
N ASN A 94 2.02 -15.89 8.38
CA ASN A 94 2.99 -16.53 9.25
C ASN A 94 2.83 -15.99 10.67
N LYS A 95 2.38 -16.86 11.58
CA LYS A 95 2.11 -16.51 12.97
C LYS A 95 3.33 -15.95 13.71
N VAL A 96 4.54 -16.46 13.41
CA VAL A 96 5.78 -15.99 14.05
C VAL A 96 6.11 -14.57 13.60
N ILE A 97 5.96 -14.27 12.31
CA ILE A 97 6.18 -12.92 11.77
C ILE A 97 5.14 -11.94 12.32
N LEU A 98 3.87 -12.36 12.42
CA LEU A 98 2.80 -11.54 12.97
C LEU A 98 3.04 -11.21 14.46
N GLU A 99 3.45 -12.20 15.25
CA GLU A 99 3.78 -12.01 16.67
C GLU A 99 4.96 -11.06 16.84
N LEU A 100 6.03 -11.25 16.07
CA LEU A 100 7.18 -10.36 16.06
C LEU A 100 6.78 -8.91 15.73
N ALA A 101 5.98 -8.71 14.68
CA ALA A 101 5.53 -7.38 14.28
C ALA A 101 4.67 -6.70 15.36
N LYS A 102 3.81 -7.44 16.05
CA LYS A 102 3.01 -6.93 17.16
C LYS A 102 3.86 -6.55 18.37
N LEU A 103 4.85 -7.38 18.73
CA LEU A 103 5.76 -7.11 19.85
C LEU A 103 6.59 -5.84 19.59
N ASP A 104 7.23 -5.74 18.43
CA ASP A 104 7.95 -4.53 18.00
C ASP A 104 7.03 -3.30 18.05
N PHE A 105 5.79 -3.46 17.56
CA PHE A 105 4.85 -2.36 17.57
C PHE A 105 4.50 -1.88 19.00
N HIS A 106 4.29 -2.80 19.94
CA HIS A 106 3.95 -2.43 21.30
C HIS A 106 5.13 -1.85 22.09
N ILE A 107 6.34 -2.38 21.92
CA ILE A 107 7.55 -1.89 22.61
C ILE A 107 7.79 -0.41 22.27
N LEU A 108 7.87 -0.10 20.98
CA LEU A 108 8.09 1.27 20.52
C LEU A 108 6.93 2.21 20.87
N GLN A 109 5.68 1.73 20.86
CA GLN A 109 4.54 2.54 21.31
C GLN A 109 4.67 2.91 22.79
N GLN A 110 5.14 1.99 23.63
CA GLN A 110 5.35 2.25 25.04
C GLN A 110 6.45 3.28 25.27
N MET A 111 7.56 3.19 24.53
CA MET A 111 8.63 4.19 24.57
C MET A 111 8.11 5.59 24.22
N HIS A 112 7.40 5.74 23.10
CA HIS A 112 6.82 7.03 22.70
C HIS A 112 5.85 7.61 23.75
N ARG A 113 5.11 6.76 24.49
CA ARG A 113 4.22 7.24 25.57
C ARG A 113 4.99 7.82 26.75
N GLU A 114 6.10 7.19 27.12
CA GLU A 114 6.95 7.70 28.19
C GLU A 114 7.68 8.99 27.77
N GLU A 115 8.15 9.07 26.51
CA GLU A 115 8.71 10.30 25.95
C GLU A 115 7.69 11.46 25.99
N VAL A 116 6.46 11.24 25.54
CA VAL A 116 5.39 12.26 25.59
C VAL A 116 5.08 12.68 27.02
N LYS A 117 5.02 11.73 27.98
CA LYS A 117 4.86 12.06 29.40
C LYS A 117 6.00 12.94 29.91
N SER A 118 7.24 12.60 29.56
CA SER A 118 8.43 13.35 30.01
C SER A 118 8.49 14.77 29.48
N MET A 119 7.94 15.03 28.28
CA MET A 119 7.84 16.37 27.69
C MET A 119 6.65 17.19 28.19
N SER A 120 5.67 16.53 28.82
CA SER A 120 4.44 17.16 29.33
C SER A 120 4.56 17.57 30.80
N LEU A 121 5.71 17.31 31.42
CA LEU A 121 6.09 17.68 32.79
C LEU A 121 7.10 18.84 32.74
#